data_AF-A0A183T3G4-F1
#
_entry.id   AF-A0A183T3G4-F1
#
_cell.length_a   1.000
_cell.length_b   1.000
_cell.length_c   1.000
_cell.angle_alpha   90.00
_cell.angle_beta   90.00
_cell.angle_gamma   90.00
#
_symmetry.space_group_name_H-M   'P 1'
#
loop_
_entity.id
_entity.type
_entity.pdbx_description
1 polymer ?
#
loop_
_entity_poly.entity_id
_entity_poly.type
_entity_poly.pdbx_seq_one_letter_code
_entity_poly.pdbx_strand_id
1 'polypeptide(L)'
;MYAPTSAAEQRNKETFYSQLQTVIERLPRRDLLLVAGNGNGRTGRGDFTNNPLIGRFGFGSRCENGERRLNFAEQTRLFVTNKSFQHRNKRLLTWY
;
A
#
# COMPACT_ATOMS: atom_id res chain seq x y z
N MET A 1 1.58 2.19 -11.37
CA MET A 1 2.47 1.17 -10.76
C MET A 1 1.73 -0.15 -10.61
N TYR A 2 2.42 -1.29 -10.79
CA TYR A 2 1.83 -2.63 -10.64
C TYR A 2 2.76 -3.44 -9.73
N ALA A 3 2.31 -3.69 -8.50
CA ALA A 3 3.09 -4.45 -7.53
C ALA A 3 3.07 -5.95 -7.87
N PRO A 4 4.09 -6.72 -7.47
CA PRO A 4 4.08 -8.17 -7.66
C PRO A 4 2.86 -8.83 -6.98
N THR A 5 2.33 -9.88 -7.62
CA THR A 5 1.20 -10.65 -7.08
C THR A 5 1.63 -11.48 -5.88
N SER A 6 0.67 -12.04 -5.13
CA SER A 6 1.00 -12.91 -3.98
C SER A 6 1.79 -14.16 -4.39
N ALA A 7 1.56 -14.65 -5.62
CA ALA A 7 2.25 -15.81 -6.20
C ALA A 7 3.65 -15.50 -6.75
N ALA A 8 4.04 -14.23 -6.82
CA ALA A 8 5.38 -13.86 -7.27
C ALA A 8 6.44 -14.31 -6.26
N GLU A 9 7.61 -14.70 -6.76
CA GLU A 9 8.75 -15.06 -5.91
C GLU A 9 9.14 -13.93 -4.95
N GLN A 10 9.62 -14.32 -3.77
CA GLN A 10 10.03 -13.38 -2.72
C GLN A 10 11.07 -12.37 -3.22
N ARG A 11 12.07 -12.84 -3.99
CA ARG A 11 13.11 -12.01 -4.58
C ARG A 11 12.55 -10.92 -5.50
N ASN A 12 11.51 -11.24 -6.27
CA ASN A 12 10.85 -10.29 -7.16
C ASN A 12 10.08 -9.23 -6.37
N LYS A 13 9.40 -9.64 -5.29
CA LYS A 13 8.75 -8.71 -4.35
C LYS A 13 9.77 -7.75 -3.71
N GLU A 14 10.90 -8.26 -3.22
CA GLU A 14 11.96 -7.46 -2.59
C GLU A 14 12.61 -6.48 -3.57
N THR A 15 13.01 -6.98 -4.75
CA THR A 15 13.62 -6.16 -5.80
C THR A 15 12.71 -5.00 -6.18
N PHE A 16 11.41 -5.27 -6.34
CA PHE A 16 10.43 -4.25 -6.67
C PHE A 16 10.34 -3.14 -5.61
N TYR A 17 10.20 -3.48 -4.33
CA TYR A 17 10.07 -2.48 -3.27
C TYR A 17 11.38 -1.72 -3.03
N SER A 18 12.54 -2.37 -3.19
CA SER A 18 13.85 -1.72 -3.10
C SER A 18 14.07 -0.69 -4.22
N GLN A 19 13.72 -1.04 -5.46
CA GLN A 19 13.78 -0.12 -6.59
C GLN A 19 12.83 1.07 -6.40
N LEU A 20 11.60 0.80 -5.95
CA LEU A 20 10.62 1.84 -5.68
C LEU A 20 11.10 2.79 -4.58
N GLN A 21 11.65 2.26 -3.49
CA GLN A 21 12.22 3.07 -2.41
C GLN A 21 13.30 4.01 -2.94
N THR A 22 14.23 3.47 -3.74
CA THR A 22 15.32 4.24 -4.35
C THR A 22 14.79 5.40 -5.20
N VAL A 23 13.72 5.18 -5.96
CA VAL A 23 13.09 6.25 -6.76
C VAL A 23 12.50 7.33 -5.86
N ILE A 24 11.79 6.95 -4.80
CA ILE A 24 11.17 7.89 -3.85
C ILE A 24 12.23 8.73 -3.13
N GLU A 25 13.32 8.11 -2.70
CA GLU A 25 14.41 8.79 -1.98
C GLU A 25 15.16 9.82 -2.85
N ARG A 26 15.13 9.65 -4.17
CA ARG A 26 15.73 10.60 -5.12
C ARG A 26 14.83 11.81 -5.43
N LEU A 27 13.54 11.75 -5.07
CA LEU A 27 12.63 12.84 -5.35
C LEU A 27 12.83 14.02 -4.37
N PRO A 28 12.65 15.27 -4.81
CA PRO A 28 12.69 16.42 -3.93
C PRO A 28 11.61 16.31 -2.83
N ARG A 29 12.01 16.45 -1.56
CA ARG A 29 11.09 16.37 -0.42
C ARG A 29 10.04 17.49 -0.36
N ARG A 30 10.19 18.54 -1.18
CA ARG A 30 9.27 19.67 -1.23
C ARG A 30 8.03 19.40 -2.09
N ASP A 31 8.07 18.36 -2.93
CA ASP A 31 7.01 18.05 -3.86
C ASP A 31 6.00 17.06 -3.25
N LEU A 32 4.74 17.17 -3.67
CA LEU A 32 3.72 16.20 -3.31
C LEU A 32 3.90 14.93 -4.14
N LEU A 33 4.25 13.82 -3.48
CA LEU A 33 4.36 12.51 -4.12
C LEU A 33 3.04 11.74 -4.06
N LEU A 34 2.49 11.43 -5.24
CA LEU A 34 1.38 10.49 -5.39
C LEU A 34 1.85 9.20 -6.08
N VAL A 35 1.82 8.08 -5.34
CA VAL A 35 2.07 6.76 -5.91
C VAL A 35 0.73 6.09 -6.25
N ALA A 36 0.37 6.10 -7.53
CA ALA A 36 -0.86 5.50 -8.03
C ALA A 36 -0.60 4.16 -8.74
N GLY A 37 -1.45 3.17 -8.48
CA GLY A 37 -1.30 1.85 -9.08
C GLY A 37 -2.07 0.74 -8.40
N ASN A 38 -1.95 -0.46 -8.98
CA ASN A 38 -2.44 -1.68 -8.38
C ASN A 38 -1.38 -2.24 -7.42
N GLY A 39 -1.69 -2.24 -6.12
CA GLY A 39 -0.81 -2.74 -5.08
C GLY A 39 -0.89 -4.25 -4.83
N ASN A 40 -1.77 -4.99 -5.54
CA ASN A 40 -1.90 -6.46 -5.48
C ASN A 40 -1.93 -7.03 -4.04
N GLY A 41 -2.62 -6.34 -3.14
CA GLY A 41 -2.72 -6.71 -1.73
C GLY A 41 -3.90 -6.05 -1.05
N ARG A 42 -4.51 -6.79 -0.12
CA ARG A 42 -5.52 -6.29 0.81
C ARG A 42 -4.82 -5.81 2.07
N THR A 43 -4.86 -4.51 2.31
CA THR A 43 -4.30 -3.90 3.53
C THR A 43 -5.21 -4.06 4.75
N GLY A 44 -6.46 -4.50 4.53
CA GLY A 44 -7.48 -4.62 5.58
C GLY A 44 -7.93 -3.26 6.09
N ARG A 45 -8.69 -3.28 7.19
CA ARG A 45 -9.12 -2.08 7.92
C ARG A 45 -7.96 -1.52 8.75
N GLY A 46 -7.79 -0.21 8.78
CA GLY A 46 -6.92 0.44 9.76
C GLY A 46 -7.44 0.19 11.18
N ASP A 47 -6.51 -0.11 12.08
CA ASP A 47 -6.70 -0.25 13.53
C ASP A 47 -6.03 0.92 14.26
N PHE A 48 -6.13 0.96 15.59
CA PHE A 48 -5.51 2.02 16.39
C PHE A 48 -3.99 2.05 16.29
N THR A 49 -3.36 0.90 16.02
CA THR A 49 -1.90 0.77 15.89
C THR A 49 -1.37 1.32 14.57
N ASN A 50 -2.13 1.18 13.47
CA ASN A 50 -1.66 1.58 12.13
C ASN A 50 -2.46 2.77 11.54
N ASN A 51 -3.31 3.41 12.35
CA ASN A 51 -4.09 4.59 11.95
C ASN A 51 -3.28 5.74 11.30
N PRO A 52 -1.99 6.01 11.64
CA PRO A 52 -1.23 7.04 10.92
C PRO A 52 -0.79 6.61 9.51
N LEU A 53 -0.85 5.32 9.16
CA LEU A 53 -0.35 4.77 7.90
C LEU A 53 -1.46 4.42 6.91
N ILE A 54 -2.68 4.15 7.40
CA ILE A 54 -3.80 3.70 6.57
C ILE A 54 -5.14 4.23 7.05
N GLY A 55 -6.02 4.51 6.10
CA GLY A 55 -7.41 4.88 6.38
C GLY A 55 -8.27 3.78 7.05
N ARG A 56 -9.30 4.23 7.77
CA ARG A 56 -10.16 3.40 8.64
C ARG A 56 -11.22 2.56 7.92
N PHE A 57 -11.41 2.75 6.63
CA PHE A 57 -12.54 2.17 5.87
C PHE A 57 -12.11 0.98 4.99
N GLY A 58 -11.10 0.24 5.44
CA GLY A 58 -10.68 -0.99 4.77
C GLY A 58 -11.70 -2.12 4.82
N PHE A 59 -11.61 -3.03 3.85
CA PHE A 59 -12.47 -4.20 3.74
C PHE A 59 -11.64 -5.48 3.84
N GLY A 60 -12.16 -6.47 4.56
CA GLY A 60 -11.53 -7.77 4.76
C GLY A 60 -10.31 -7.73 5.70
N SER A 61 -9.68 -8.91 5.84
CA SER A 61 -8.43 -9.07 6.58
C SER A 61 -7.23 -8.64 5.74
N ARG A 62 -6.18 -8.23 6.43
CA ARG A 62 -4.90 -7.89 5.82
C ARG A 62 -4.20 -9.16 5.33
N CYS A 63 -3.70 -9.15 4.10
CA CYS A 63 -2.88 -10.24 3.56
C CYS A 63 -1.38 -9.89 3.60
N GLU A 64 -0.51 -10.87 3.32
CA GLU A 64 0.95 -10.69 3.30
C GLU A 64 1.39 -9.50 2.42
N ASN A 65 0.86 -9.39 1.19
CA ASN A 65 1.16 -8.24 0.32
C ASN A 65 0.62 -6.92 0.87
N GLY A 66 -0.48 -6.96 1.62
CA GLY A 66 -1.03 -5.80 2.31
C GLY A 66 -0.14 -5.33 3.46
N GLU A 67 0.38 -6.27 4.26
CA GLU A 67 1.34 -5.99 5.33
C GLU A 67 2.65 -5.42 4.77
N ARG A 68 3.22 -6.05 3.73
CA ARG A 68 4.41 -5.55 3.06
C ARG A 68 4.23 -4.11 2.55
N ARG A 69 3.05 -3.81 2.02
CA ARG A 69 2.71 -2.45 1.55
C ARG A 69 2.66 -1.46 2.71
N LEU A 70 2.14 -1.84 3.87
CA LEU A 70 2.14 -0.97 5.06
C LEU A 70 3.55 -0.73 5.60
N ASN A 71 4.37 -1.77 5.68
CA ASN A 71 5.77 -1.65 6.10
C ASN A 71 6.55 -0.72 5.16
N PHE A 72 6.31 -0.85 3.85
CA PHE A 72 6.89 0.06 2.87
C PHE A 72 6.40 1.51 3.06
N ALA A 73 5.10 1.70 3.31
CA ALA A 73 4.52 3.02 3.53
C ALA A 73 5.12 3.68 4.79
N GLU A 74 5.33 2.91 5.86
CA GLU A 74 6.01 3.37 7.07
C GLU A 74 7.45 3.81 6.78
N GLN A 75 8.23 2.97 6.10
CA GLN A 75 9.63 3.27 5.74
C GLN A 75 9.77 4.52 4.87
N THR A 76 8.82 4.74 3.96
CA THR A 76 8.81 5.88 3.03
C THR A 76 8.01 7.08 3.52
N ARG A 77 7.45 7.01 4.74
CA ARG A 77 6.54 8.02 5.33
C ARG A 77 5.37 8.37 4.41
N LEU A 78 4.90 7.39 3.64
CA LEU A 78 3.73 7.50 2.79
C LEU A 78 2.46 7.08 3.53
N PHE A 79 1.34 7.66 3.12
CA PHE A 79 0.03 7.30 3.63
C PHE A 79 -0.77 6.50 2.60
N VAL A 80 -1.37 5.38 3.03
CA VAL A 80 -2.15 4.50 2.17
C VAL A 80 -3.57 5.04 2.01
N THR A 81 -3.83 5.69 0.87
CA THR A 81 -5.05 6.48 0.65
C THR A 81 -6.29 5.67 0.30
N ASN A 82 -6.16 4.47 -0.26
CA ASN A 82 -7.28 3.71 -0.84
C ASN A 82 -8.42 3.40 0.14
N LYS A 83 -8.16 3.45 1.46
CA LYS A 83 -9.13 3.17 2.54
C LYS A 83 -9.47 4.39 3.39
N SER A 84 -9.14 5.60 2.93
CA SER A 84 -9.33 6.85 3.69
C SER A 84 -10.76 7.37 3.67
N PHE A 85 -11.53 7.01 2.65
CA PHE A 85 -12.89 7.48 2.45
C PHE A 85 -13.90 6.36 2.67
N GLN A 86 -14.99 6.71 3.34
CA GLN A 86 -16.09 5.78 3.56
C GLN A 86 -16.84 5.53 2.26
N HIS A 87 -16.91 4.26 1.86
CA HIS A 87 -17.72 3.82 0.74
C HIS A 87 -18.56 2.61 1.14
N ARG A 88 -19.60 2.30 0.34
CA ARG A 88 -20.34 1.04 0.47
C ARG A 88 -19.39 -0.14 0.23
N ASN A 89 -19.54 -1.24 0.98
CA ASN A 89 -18.66 -2.41 0.88
C ASN A 89 -18.43 -2.90 -0.55
N LYS A 90 -19.48 -2.92 -1.39
CA LYS A 90 -19.41 -3.29 -2.82
C LYS A 90 -18.51 -2.39 -3.69
N ARG A 91 -18.03 -1.27 -3.17
CA ARG A 91 -17.14 -0.31 -3.86
C ARG A 91 -15.74 -0.25 -3.24
N LEU A 92 -15.45 -1.09 -2.24
CA LEU A 92 -14.14 -1.13 -1.57
C LEU A 92 -13.16 -2.10 -2.23
N LEU A 93 -13.64 -2.95 -3.15
CA LEU A 93 -12.82 -3.86 -3.94
C LEU A 93 -12.73 -3.34 -5.37
N THR A 94 -11.53 -3.37 -5.93
CA THR A 94 -11.29 -3.02 -7.33
C THR A 94 -11.28 -4.26 -8.24
N TRP A 95 -11.10 -5.45 -7.65
CA TRP A 95 -11.05 -6.75 -8.33
C TRP A 95 -11.58 -7.82 -7.36
N TYR A 96 -12.21 -8.87 -7.89
CA TYR A 96 -12.77 -10.00 -7.15
C TYR A 96 -11.86 -11.23 -7.27
#